data_AF-A0A0Q8CSV3-F1
#
_entry.id   AF-A0A0Q8CSV3-F1
#
_cell.length_a   1.000
_cell.length_b   1.000
_cell.length_c   1.000
_cell.angle_alpha   90.00
_cell.angle_beta   90.00
_cell.angle_gamma   90.00
#
_symmetry.space_group_name_H-M   'P 1'
#
loop_
_entity.id
_entity.type
_entity.pdbx_description
1 polymer ?
#
loop_
_entity_poly.entity_id
_entity_poly.type
_entity_poly.pdbx_seq_one_letter_code
_entity_poly.pdbx_strand_id
1 'polypeptide(L)'
;MLVLLALVLLRRPLSDRLWPDSRLQQLRSDAAQALREGRLSSADGRGARQLYEAALALDPDRDEARAGLTQVGQAALAQAERAIAQRRYADAHSALTLAAELAVPRAQAEALERRLRAREAADAGLDQLLAQAASARAAGHLDDGESAALPLYQRVLALQPERVEALEGREDTLADLLQQARQALAHGDLLAGAARIRRVQAADAGHSELPDALTDLARRADAGRGEAERALRRGRLPEAAAGYREILTALPDDAAAQRGLSAVATAYAQRSERQAADFRFDEAAAALREADAIAPATPAVSEARQHLERARQSRKRLGGELPLAQRQQRLHRLLDEAAAAEARGELLAPPGDSAYDKLRAAQAIAPQDPKVRAAAARLLPAARRCFEDELRGNRLSRAGECLDARRALEGEGAALGDARRRLAQRWIAVGDERLGAGELRAAQSALDAARRLDPGAAGLEDFAKRVRAAAPGAN
;
A
#
# COMPACT_ATOMS: atom_id res chain seq x y z
N MET A 1 74.10 -23.87 56.06
CA MET A 1 72.81 -23.37 55.51
C MET A 1 71.66 -23.37 56.53
N LEU A 2 71.57 -24.33 57.47
CA LEU A 2 70.53 -24.38 58.50
C LEU A 2 70.55 -23.22 59.52
N VAL A 3 71.72 -22.69 59.85
CA VAL A 3 71.86 -21.56 60.82
C VAL A 3 71.35 -20.24 60.24
N LEU A 4 71.52 -20.00 58.93
CA LEU A 4 70.98 -18.82 58.23
C LEU A 4 69.46 -18.89 58.08
N LEU A 5 68.90 -20.09 57.89
CA LEU A 5 67.45 -20.30 57.85
C LEU A 5 66.81 -20.09 59.24
N ALA A 6 67.47 -20.58 60.29
CA ALA A 6 67.05 -20.39 61.67
C ALA A 6 67.11 -18.90 62.09
N LEU A 7 68.10 -18.15 61.63
CA LEU A 7 68.22 -16.71 61.89
C LEU A 7 67.14 -15.88 61.18
N VAL A 8 66.62 -16.31 60.02
CA VAL A 8 65.50 -15.64 59.33
C VAL A 8 64.15 -16.02 59.96
N LEU A 9 63.99 -17.26 60.41
CA LEU A 9 62.78 -17.77 61.06
C LEU A 9 62.63 -17.26 62.51
N LEU A 10 63.72 -17.10 63.27
CA LEU A 10 63.71 -16.48 64.60
C LEU A 10 63.71 -14.94 64.57
N ARG A 11 64.03 -14.30 63.44
CA ARG A 11 64.07 -12.83 63.36
C ARG A 11 62.70 -12.21 63.57
N ARG A 12 61.65 -12.80 62.99
CA ARG A 12 60.27 -12.30 63.07
C ARG A 12 59.72 -12.25 64.51
N PRO A 13 59.76 -13.33 65.31
CA PRO A 13 59.24 -13.28 66.68
C PRO A 13 60.08 -12.43 67.63
N LEU A 14 61.37 -12.24 67.36
CA LEU A 14 62.25 -11.37 68.15
C LEU A 14 62.13 -9.88 67.74
N SER A 15 61.96 -9.57 66.45
CA SER A 15 61.70 -8.20 65.98
C SER A 15 60.35 -7.68 66.46
N ASP A 16 59.33 -8.53 66.47
CA ASP A 16 57.99 -8.18 66.94
C ASP A 16 57.93 -7.88 68.45
N ARG A 17 58.91 -8.34 69.22
CA ARG A 17 59.01 -8.11 70.67
C ARG A 17 59.89 -6.91 71.04
N LEU A 18 60.73 -6.44 70.11
CA LEU A 18 61.70 -5.35 70.31
C LEU A 18 61.38 -4.09 69.49
N TRP A 19 60.59 -4.17 68.41
CA TRP A 19 60.20 -3.04 67.53
C TRP A 19 58.76 -3.14 66.98
N PRO A 20 57.75 -2.70 67.75
CA PRO A 20 56.35 -2.64 67.30
C PRO A 20 56.13 -1.81 66.02
N ASP A 21 57.02 -0.87 65.69
CA ASP A 21 56.96 -0.05 64.48
C ASP A 21 57.02 -0.86 63.16
N SER A 22 57.72 -2.00 63.15
CA SER A 22 57.93 -2.78 61.91
C SER A 22 56.67 -3.56 61.47
N ARG A 23 55.95 -4.13 62.43
CA ARG A 23 54.69 -4.85 62.18
C ARG A 23 53.55 -3.91 61.77
N LEU A 24 53.50 -2.71 62.34
CA LEU A 24 52.54 -1.67 61.97
C LEU A 24 52.76 -1.18 60.52
N GLN A 25 54.02 -0.98 60.12
CA GLN A 25 54.37 -0.62 58.74
C GLN A 25 53.95 -1.73 57.75
N GLN A 26 54.14 -2.99 58.12
CA GLN A 26 53.77 -4.13 57.28
C GLN A 26 52.24 -4.26 57.12
N LEU A 27 51.47 -4.13 58.22
CA LEU A 27 50.00 -4.08 58.15
C LEU A 27 49.50 -2.95 57.24
N ARG A 28 50.11 -1.77 57.31
CA ARG A 28 49.77 -0.64 56.44
C ARG A 28 50.12 -0.89 54.98
N SER A 29 51.27 -1.49 54.67
CA SER A 29 51.63 -1.83 53.29
C SER A 29 50.67 -2.85 52.69
N ASP A 30 50.32 -3.86 53.48
CA ASP A 30 49.39 -4.91 53.07
C ASP A 30 47.98 -4.34 52.89
N ALA A 31 47.53 -3.45 53.78
CA ALA A 31 46.25 -2.74 53.65
C ALA A 31 46.19 -1.87 52.39
N ALA A 32 47.23 -1.08 52.13
CA ALA A 32 47.32 -0.23 50.94
C ALA A 32 47.36 -1.08 49.66
N GLN A 33 47.97 -2.27 49.71
CA GLN A 33 47.93 -3.20 48.61
C GLN A 33 46.53 -3.80 48.40
N ALA A 34 45.87 -4.27 49.45
CA ALA A 34 44.50 -4.78 49.36
C ALA A 34 43.52 -3.71 48.81
N LEU A 35 43.72 -2.44 49.18
CA LEU A 35 42.95 -1.30 48.66
C LEU A 35 43.16 -1.12 47.15
N ARG A 36 44.42 -1.16 46.67
CA ARG A 36 44.74 -1.06 45.23
C ARG A 36 44.18 -2.21 44.41
N GLU A 37 44.10 -3.40 45.00
CA GLU A 37 43.51 -4.59 44.39
C GLU A 37 41.96 -4.57 44.43
N GLY A 38 41.34 -3.56 45.06
CA GLY A 38 39.88 -3.48 45.21
C GLY A 38 39.29 -4.45 46.25
N ARG A 39 40.14 -5.12 47.05
CA ARG A 39 39.72 -6.00 48.15
C ARG A 39 39.41 -5.16 49.39
N LEU A 40 38.32 -4.41 49.34
CA LEU A 40 37.98 -3.42 50.38
C LEU A 40 37.59 -4.06 51.72
N SER A 41 36.87 -5.18 51.69
CA SER A 41 36.51 -5.98 52.86
C SER A 41 36.60 -7.45 52.51
N SER A 42 37.06 -8.28 53.45
CA SER A 42 37.14 -9.72 53.28
C SER A 42 36.91 -10.45 54.60
N ALA A 43 36.13 -11.54 54.57
CA ALA A 43 35.80 -12.34 55.74
C ALA A 43 37.02 -13.07 56.33
N ASP A 44 38.06 -13.29 55.54
CA ASP A 44 39.33 -13.91 55.97
C ASP A 44 40.29 -12.91 56.65
N GLY A 45 39.87 -11.67 56.88
CA GLY A 45 40.66 -10.63 57.53
C GLY A 45 41.73 -9.99 56.65
N ARG A 46 41.87 -10.40 55.38
CA ARG A 46 42.88 -9.87 54.44
C ARG A 46 42.39 -8.69 53.60
N GLY A 47 41.22 -8.13 53.94
CA GLY A 47 40.66 -6.95 53.29
C GLY A 47 41.30 -5.65 53.80
N ALA A 48 41.27 -4.61 52.98
CA ALA A 48 41.85 -3.31 53.31
C ALA A 48 41.28 -2.73 54.62
N ARG A 49 39.97 -2.86 54.83
CA ARG A 49 39.31 -2.46 56.09
C ARG A 49 39.91 -3.17 57.29
N GLN A 50 39.90 -4.50 57.29
CA GLN A 50 40.35 -5.30 58.42
C GLN A 50 41.84 -5.08 58.74
N LEU A 51 42.68 -4.88 57.71
CA LEU A 51 44.11 -4.61 57.88
C LEU A 51 44.37 -3.20 58.47
N TYR A 52 43.61 -2.17 58.05
CA TYR A 52 43.70 -0.85 58.68
C TYR A 52 43.08 -0.80 60.09
N GLU A 53 41.99 -1.52 60.35
CA GLU A 53 41.41 -1.69 61.70
C GLU A 53 42.40 -2.38 62.64
N ALA A 54 43.07 -3.44 62.17
CA ALA A 54 44.13 -4.12 62.93
C ALA A 54 45.33 -3.21 63.20
N ALA A 55 45.71 -2.35 62.25
CA ALA A 55 46.74 -1.34 62.47
C ALA A 55 46.30 -0.29 63.51
N LEU A 56 45.04 0.16 63.46
CA LEU A 56 44.50 1.13 64.43
C LEU A 56 44.38 0.54 65.85
N ALA A 57 44.11 -0.76 65.98
CA ALA A 57 44.06 -1.45 67.27
C ALA A 57 45.44 -1.56 67.95
N LEU A 58 46.53 -1.55 67.17
CA LEU A 58 47.91 -1.59 67.69
C LEU A 58 48.40 -0.21 68.16
N ASP A 59 47.97 0.86 67.49
CA ASP A 59 48.35 2.24 67.82
C ASP A 59 47.17 3.19 67.53
N PRO A 60 46.31 3.47 68.54
CA PRO A 60 45.14 4.31 68.37
C PRO A 60 45.46 5.78 68.08
N ASP A 61 46.66 6.27 68.41
CA ASP A 61 47.01 7.69 68.37
C ASP A 61 47.53 8.15 66.99
N ARG A 62 47.71 7.24 66.03
CA ARG A 62 48.20 7.56 64.68
C ARG A 62 47.10 7.87 63.67
N ASP A 63 47.25 9.01 63.00
CA ASP A 63 46.31 9.51 61.99
C ASP A 63 46.33 8.72 60.68
N GLU A 64 47.41 8.00 60.35
CA GLU A 64 47.51 7.41 59.01
C GLU A 64 46.68 6.15 58.82
N ALA A 65 46.41 5.37 59.88
CA ALA A 65 45.48 4.24 59.80
C ALA A 65 44.03 4.75 59.61
N ARG A 66 43.67 5.87 60.28
CA ARG A 66 42.38 6.56 60.10
C ARG A 66 42.25 7.14 58.69
N ALA A 67 43.32 7.72 58.15
CA ALA A 67 43.38 8.17 56.76
C ALA A 67 43.20 7.00 55.78
N GLY A 68 43.82 5.85 56.07
CA GLY A 68 43.62 4.61 55.31
C GLY A 68 42.17 4.13 55.30
N LEU A 69 41.51 4.08 56.47
CA LEU A 69 40.07 3.74 56.56
C LEU A 69 39.20 4.73 55.78
N THR A 70 39.55 6.02 55.80
CA THR A 70 38.86 7.04 54.99
C THR A 70 39.01 6.76 53.49
N GLN A 71 40.20 6.35 53.04
CA GLN A 71 40.44 5.95 51.64
C GLN A 71 39.66 4.68 51.26
N VAL A 72 39.56 3.70 52.17
CA VAL A 72 38.73 2.50 51.95
C VAL A 72 37.25 2.90 51.82
N GLY A 73 36.76 3.81 52.65
CA GLY A 73 35.39 4.33 52.55
C GLY A 73 35.10 5.05 51.23
N GLN A 74 36.04 5.88 50.75
CA GLN A 74 35.94 6.52 49.43
C GLN A 74 35.96 5.50 48.29
N ALA A 75 36.81 4.47 48.37
CA ALA A 75 36.85 3.40 47.39
C ALA A 75 35.55 2.58 47.39
N ALA A 76 34.91 2.40 48.55
CA ALA A 76 33.62 1.74 48.68
C ALA A 76 32.49 2.54 47.99
N LEU A 77 32.48 3.87 48.13
CA LEU A 77 31.57 4.73 47.37
C LEU A 77 31.78 4.60 45.84
N ALA A 78 33.04 4.61 45.39
CA ALA A 78 33.35 4.41 43.97
C ALA A 78 32.96 3.01 43.46
N GLN A 79 33.07 1.98 44.29
CA GLN A 79 32.60 0.63 43.97
C GLN A 79 31.07 0.59 43.87
N ALA A 80 30.34 1.25 44.78
CA ALA A 80 28.90 1.36 44.74
C ALA A 80 28.40 2.08 43.47
N GLU A 81 29.07 3.17 43.06
CA GLU A 81 28.76 3.87 41.80
C GLU A 81 28.91 2.96 40.57
N ARG A 82 30.00 2.20 40.47
CA ARG A 82 30.21 1.24 39.38
C ARG A 82 29.18 0.12 39.40
N ALA A 83 28.83 -0.37 40.59
CA ALA A 83 27.81 -1.40 40.75
C ALA A 83 26.42 -0.90 40.32
N ILE A 84 26.03 0.34 40.67
CA ILE A 84 24.80 0.99 40.19
C ILE A 84 24.81 1.12 38.67
N ALA A 85 25.93 1.56 38.08
CA ALA A 85 26.05 1.72 36.62
C ALA A 85 25.92 0.37 35.88
N GLN A 86 26.38 -0.72 36.51
CA GLN A 86 26.29 -2.08 35.99
C GLN A 86 25.04 -2.83 36.47
N ARG A 87 24.13 -2.16 37.20
CA ARG A 87 22.89 -2.73 37.76
C ARG A 87 23.09 -3.92 38.69
N ARG A 88 24.26 -4.01 39.32
CA ARG A 88 24.57 -4.99 40.37
C ARG A 88 24.14 -4.44 41.72
N TYR A 89 22.84 -4.39 41.94
CA TYR A 89 22.23 -3.70 43.09
C TYR A 89 22.66 -4.27 44.45
N ALA A 90 22.79 -5.59 44.57
CA ALA A 90 23.31 -6.23 45.78
C ALA A 90 24.77 -5.80 46.09
N ASP A 91 25.61 -5.69 45.05
CA ASP A 91 26.99 -5.21 45.18
C ASP A 91 27.04 -3.73 45.56
N ALA A 92 26.11 -2.91 45.04
CA ALA A 92 25.99 -1.51 45.41
C ALA A 92 25.58 -1.32 46.87
N HIS A 93 24.61 -2.12 47.36
CA HIS A 93 24.19 -2.12 48.76
C HIS A 93 25.34 -2.53 49.69
N SER A 94 26.05 -3.62 49.41
CA SER A 94 27.17 -4.06 50.24
C SER A 94 28.29 -3.01 50.31
N ALA A 95 28.61 -2.36 49.19
CA ALA A 95 29.60 -1.30 49.13
C ALA A 95 29.15 -0.02 49.87
N LEU A 96 27.86 0.34 49.83
CA LEU A 96 27.31 1.45 50.61
C LEU A 96 27.32 1.16 52.13
N THR A 97 26.99 -0.07 52.54
CA THR A 97 27.08 -0.49 53.95
C THR A 97 28.53 -0.38 54.44
N LEU A 98 29.50 -0.86 53.65
CA LEU A 98 30.91 -0.73 53.96
C LEU A 98 31.36 0.73 54.07
N ALA A 99 30.90 1.60 53.17
CA ALA A 99 31.19 3.03 53.24
C ALA A 99 30.62 3.64 54.54
N ALA A 100 29.36 3.33 54.88
CA ALA A 100 28.69 3.84 56.08
C ALA A 100 29.42 3.45 57.38
N GLU A 101 29.99 2.24 57.46
CA GLU A 101 30.81 1.79 58.59
C GLU A 101 32.13 2.58 58.74
N LEU A 102 32.66 3.15 57.65
CA LEU A 102 33.98 3.82 57.60
C LEU A 102 33.90 5.35 57.70
N ALA A 103 32.79 5.86 58.22
CA ALA A 103 32.59 7.28 58.53
C ALA A 103 32.81 8.25 57.33
N VAL A 104 32.49 7.83 56.10
CA VAL A 104 32.43 8.77 54.97
C VAL A 104 31.39 9.88 55.20
N PRO A 105 31.54 11.06 54.56
CA PRO A 105 30.58 12.14 54.69
C PRO A 105 29.14 11.70 54.37
N ARG A 106 28.22 11.82 55.34
CA ARG A 106 26.82 11.37 55.23
C ARG A 106 26.13 11.85 53.96
N ALA A 107 26.33 13.13 53.59
CA ALA A 107 25.72 13.71 52.41
C ALA A 107 26.09 12.98 51.10
N GLN A 108 27.31 12.43 51.00
CA GLN A 108 27.76 11.67 49.82
C GLN A 108 27.10 10.29 49.77
N ALA A 109 27.10 9.57 50.89
CA ALA A 109 26.46 8.26 51.01
C ALA A 109 24.94 8.34 50.75
N GLU A 110 24.25 9.30 51.35
CA GLU A 110 22.80 9.52 51.17
C GLU A 110 22.43 9.92 49.74
N ALA A 111 23.29 10.70 49.05
CA ALA A 111 23.07 11.03 47.64
C ALA A 111 23.16 9.79 46.75
N LEU A 112 24.13 8.92 47.02
CA LEU A 112 24.32 7.68 46.26
C LEU A 112 23.23 6.64 46.57
N GLU A 113 22.79 6.53 47.83
CA GLU A 113 21.69 5.67 48.23
C GLU A 113 20.36 6.09 47.59
N ARG A 114 20.05 7.40 47.52
CA ARG A 114 18.88 7.90 46.78
C ARG A 114 18.94 7.54 45.30
N ARG A 115 20.12 7.62 44.68
CA ARG A 115 20.33 7.20 43.27
C ARG A 115 20.11 5.70 43.09
N LEU A 116 20.63 4.87 44.01
CA LEU A 116 20.42 3.42 44.00
C LEU A 116 18.93 3.09 44.07
N ARG A 117 18.22 3.60 45.08
CA ARG A 117 16.76 3.38 45.25
C ARG A 117 15.95 3.83 44.04
N ALA A 118 16.31 4.97 43.44
CA ALA A 118 15.63 5.47 42.24
C ALA A 118 15.84 4.55 41.02
N ARG A 119 17.03 3.96 40.88
CA ARG A 119 17.34 3.00 39.80
C ARG A 119 16.64 1.67 39.99
N GLU A 120 16.65 1.13 41.21
CA GLU A 120 15.92 -0.09 41.55
C GLU A 120 14.42 0.06 41.34
N ALA A 121 13.83 1.18 41.77
CA ALA A 121 12.42 1.46 41.55
C ALA A 121 12.07 1.56 40.05
N ALA A 122 12.95 2.13 39.24
CA ALA A 122 12.76 2.19 37.79
C ALA A 122 12.83 0.80 37.15
N ASP A 123 13.80 -0.04 37.50
CA ASP A 123 13.92 -1.40 36.97
C ASP A 123 12.77 -2.31 37.43
N ALA A 124 12.34 -2.21 38.70
CA ALA A 124 11.18 -2.93 39.21
C ALA A 124 9.89 -2.55 38.45
N GLY A 125 9.74 -1.26 38.08
CA GLY A 125 8.63 -0.81 37.24
C GLY A 125 8.65 -1.42 35.83
N LEU A 126 9.84 -1.69 35.27
CA LEU A 126 9.99 -2.35 33.98
C LEU A 126 9.69 -3.85 34.04
N ASP A 127 10.04 -4.52 35.14
CA ASP A 127 9.69 -5.92 35.37
C ASP A 127 8.17 -6.10 35.48
N GLN A 128 7.50 -5.18 36.16
CA GLN A 128 6.03 -5.15 36.18
C GLN A 128 5.45 -4.91 34.78
N LEU A 129 6.05 -4.02 33.98
CA LEU A 129 5.61 -3.75 32.62
C LEU A 129 5.77 -4.98 31.71
N LEU A 130 6.86 -5.73 31.86
CA LEU A 130 7.08 -7.00 31.17
C LEU A 130 6.04 -8.06 31.55
N ALA A 131 5.74 -8.19 32.84
CA ALA A 131 4.71 -9.11 33.32
C ALA A 131 3.33 -8.74 32.76
N GLN A 132 3.01 -7.44 32.69
CA GLN A 132 1.78 -6.95 32.06
C GLN A 132 1.76 -7.26 30.56
N ALA A 133 2.86 -7.04 29.84
CA ALA A 133 2.98 -7.35 28.41
C ALA A 133 2.76 -8.84 28.14
N ALA A 134 3.42 -9.71 28.92
CA ALA A 134 3.26 -11.16 28.82
C ALA A 134 1.81 -11.60 29.11
N SER A 135 1.18 -11.02 30.12
CA SER A 135 -0.23 -11.28 30.44
C SER A 135 -1.17 -10.82 29.33
N ALA A 136 -0.92 -9.65 28.74
CA ALA A 136 -1.72 -9.11 27.64
C ALA A 136 -1.62 -10.03 26.42
N ARG A 137 -0.41 -10.50 26.09
CA ARG A 137 -0.17 -11.45 25.00
C ARG A 137 -0.92 -12.76 25.22
N ALA A 138 -0.79 -13.35 26.42
CA ALA A 138 -1.48 -14.59 26.78
C ALA A 138 -3.01 -14.47 26.69
N ALA A 139 -3.55 -13.27 26.92
CA ALA A 139 -4.97 -12.95 26.76
C ALA A 139 -5.39 -12.62 25.31
N GLY A 140 -4.44 -12.58 24.36
CA GLY A 140 -4.69 -12.22 22.96
C GLY A 140 -4.80 -10.71 22.69
N HIS A 141 -4.54 -9.87 23.70
CA HIS A 141 -4.46 -8.41 23.56
C HIS A 141 -3.10 -8.01 22.99
N LEU A 142 -2.93 -8.19 21.68
CA LEU A 142 -1.62 -8.06 21.02
C LEU A 142 -1.29 -6.60 20.67
N ASP A 143 -2.25 -5.85 20.13
CA ASP A 143 -2.02 -4.51 19.56
C ASP A 143 -3.28 -3.61 19.54
N ASP A 144 -4.24 -3.89 20.41
CA ASP A 144 -5.56 -3.26 20.50
C ASP A 144 -5.62 -2.05 21.44
N GLY A 145 -4.48 -1.51 21.86
CA GLY A 145 -4.40 -0.30 22.70
C GLY A 145 -3.05 -0.15 23.41
N GLU A 146 -2.90 0.89 24.23
CA GLU A 146 -1.65 1.17 24.95
C GLU A 146 -1.27 0.09 25.97
N SER A 147 -2.26 -0.66 26.48
CA SER A 147 -2.07 -1.77 27.42
C SER A 147 -1.92 -3.13 26.71
N ALA A 148 -1.84 -3.14 25.38
CA ALA A 148 -1.62 -4.36 24.60
C ALA A 148 -0.14 -4.77 24.64
N ALA A 149 0.12 -6.04 24.34
CA ALA A 149 1.45 -6.64 24.47
C ALA A 149 2.53 -5.88 23.68
N LEU A 150 2.29 -5.58 22.40
CA LEU A 150 3.29 -4.96 21.52
C LEU A 150 3.71 -3.56 22.02
N PRO A 151 2.79 -2.61 22.30
CA PRO A 151 3.17 -1.31 22.88
C PRO A 151 3.88 -1.39 24.22
N LEU A 152 3.49 -2.34 25.09
CA LEU A 152 4.14 -2.53 26.39
C LEU A 152 5.59 -3.01 26.23
N TYR A 153 5.85 -4.01 25.38
CA TYR A 153 7.21 -4.44 25.04
C TYR A 153 8.01 -3.32 24.39
N GLN A 154 7.44 -2.57 23.45
CA GLN A 154 8.10 -1.41 22.84
C GLN A 154 8.49 -0.33 23.85
N ARG A 155 7.65 -0.09 24.86
CA ARG A 155 7.95 0.87 25.94
C ARG A 155 9.11 0.41 26.82
N VAL A 156 9.21 -0.90 27.10
CA VAL A 156 10.39 -1.47 27.77
C VAL A 156 11.64 -1.26 26.90
N LEU A 157 11.56 -1.57 25.60
CA LEU A 157 12.69 -1.44 24.67
C LEU A 157 13.13 0.00 24.41
N ALA A 158 12.20 0.96 24.46
CA ALA A 158 12.54 2.39 24.38
C ALA A 158 13.42 2.84 25.56
N LEU A 159 13.30 2.19 26.72
CA LEU A 159 14.09 2.47 27.91
C LEU A 159 15.33 1.56 28.00
N GLN A 160 15.23 0.32 27.49
CA GLN A 160 16.26 -0.72 27.54
C GLN A 160 16.29 -1.52 26.23
N PRO A 161 16.98 -1.03 25.19
CA PRO A 161 16.96 -1.64 23.86
C PRO A 161 17.46 -3.09 23.80
N GLU A 162 18.41 -3.43 24.68
CA GLU A 162 19.06 -4.75 24.74
C GLU A 162 18.36 -5.71 25.72
N ARG A 163 17.15 -5.39 26.20
CA ARG A 163 16.45 -6.23 27.15
C ARG A 163 15.87 -7.46 26.46
N VAL A 164 16.54 -8.60 26.63
CA VAL A 164 16.25 -9.87 25.95
C VAL A 164 14.79 -10.28 26.10
N GLU A 165 14.21 -10.23 27.31
CA GLU A 165 12.83 -10.68 27.53
C GLU A 165 11.81 -9.81 26.78
N ALA A 166 12.11 -8.52 26.59
CA ALA A 166 11.26 -7.63 25.80
C ALA A 166 11.45 -7.85 24.30
N LEU A 167 12.67 -8.16 23.84
CA LEU A 167 12.94 -8.48 22.44
C LEU A 167 12.22 -9.77 22.03
N GLU A 168 12.38 -10.84 22.81
CA GLU A 168 11.71 -12.12 22.60
C GLU A 168 10.19 -11.96 22.66
N GLY A 169 9.67 -11.32 23.71
CA GLY A 169 8.23 -11.09 23.85
C GLY A 169 7.62 -10.26 22.71
N ARG A 170 8.37 -9.28 22.18
CA ARG A 170 7.97 -8.54 20.99
C ARG A 170 7.93 -9.44 19.76
N GLU A 171 8.99 -10.21 19.49
CA GLU A 171 9.03 -11.12 18.33
C GLU A 171 7.88 -12.13 18.36
N ASP A 172 7.65 -12.74 19.51
CA ASP A 172 6.54 -13.64 19.78
C ASP A 172 5.17 -12.99 19.50
N THR A 173 5.00 -11.73 19.92
CA THR A 173 3.76 -10.96 19.67
C THR A 173 3.59 -10.66 18.17
N LEU A 174 4.67 -10.38 17.45
CA LEU A 174 4.64 -10.16 16.00
C LEU A 174 4.29 -11.44 15.23
N ALA A 175 4.83 -12.58 15.65
CA ALA A 175 4.47 -13.88 15.09
C ALA A 175 2.98 -14.19 15.28
N ASP A 176 2.42 -13.94 16.47
CA ASP A 176 0.98 -14.11 16.74
C ASP A 176 0.13 -13.17 15.87
N LEU A 177 0.54 -11.92 15.67
CA LEU A 177 -0.13 -10.98 14.77
C LEU A 177 -0.13 -11.47 13.32
N LEU A 178 0.98 -12.03 12.84
CA LEU A 178 1.05 -12.62 11.49
C LEU A 178 0.21 -13.89 11.37
N GLN A 179 0.13 -14.70 12.43
CA GLN A 179 -0.81 -15.83 12.46
C GLN A 179 -2.27 -15.36 12.35
N GLN A 180 -2.67 -14.34 13.11
CA GLN A 180 -4.00 -13.74 12.99
C GLN A 180 -4.24 -13.12 11.61
N ALA A 181 -3.21 -12.52 11.00
CA ALA A 181 -3.30 -11.98 9.64
C ALA A 181 -3.58 -13.09 8.62
N ARG A 182 -2.82 -14.20 8.66
CA ARG A 182 -3.02 -15.38 7.80
C ARG A 182 -4.42 -15.98 7.99
N GLN A 183 -4.91 -16.04 9.23
CA GLN A 183 -6.29 -16.48 9.51
C GLN A 183 -7.32 -15.54 8.89
N ALA A 184 -7.18 -14.22 9.04
CA ALA A 184 -8.08 -13.25 8.43
C ALA A 184 -8.12 -13.39 6.90
N LEU A 185 -6.94 -13.50 6.27
CA LEU A 185 -6.81 -13.72 4.82
C LEU A 185 -7.46 -15.04 4.37
N ALA A 186 -7.34 -16.11 5.16
CA ALA A 186 -7.99 -17.40 4.87
C ALA A 186 -9.52 -17.31 4.91
N HIS A 187 -10.08 -16.44 5.76
CA HIS A 187 -11.53 -16.17 5.82
C HIS A 187 -12.00 -15.12 4.81
N GLY A 188 -11.10 -14.57 3.98
CA GLY A 188 -11.43 -13.56 2.98
C GLY A 188 -11.41 -12.12 3.50
N ASP A 189 -11.05 -11.87 4.76
CA ASP A 189 -10.93 -10.52 5.30
C ASP A 189 -9.57 -9.90 4.92
N LEU A 190 -9.52 -9.37 3.70
CA LEU A 190 -8.33 -8.75 3.13
C LEU A 190 -7.89 -7.51 3.93
N LEU A 191 -8.84 -6.72 4.39
CA LEU A 191 -8.58 -5.47 5.12
C LEU A 191 -7.92 -5.76 6.47
N ALA A 192 -8.48 -6.67 7.26
CA ALA A 192 -7.96 -7.01 8.57
C ALA A 192 -6.62 -7.75 8.48
N GLY A 193 -6.42 -8.57 7.44
CA GLY A 193 -5.12 -9.19 7.13
C GLY A 193 -4.04 -8.16 6.79
N ALA A 194 -4.33 -7.26 5.85
CA ALA A 194 -3.41 -6.20 5.43
C ALA A 194 -3.07 -5.22 6.56
N ALA A 195 -4.04 -4.89 7.41
CA ALA A 195 -3.82 -4.03 8.57
C ALA A 195 -2.79 -4.64 9.54
N ARG A 196 -2.97 -5.92 9.92
CA ARG A 196 -2.03 -6.61 10.83
C ARG A 196 -0.63 -6.73 10.24
N ILE A 197 -0.52 -7.08 8.94
CA ILE A 197 0.78 -7.15 8.26
C ILE A 197 1.49 -5.80 8.30
N ARG A 198 0.79 -4.69 8.04
CA ARG A 198 1.37 -3.34 8.13
C ARG A 198 1.83 -2.97 9.55
N ARG A 199 1.10 -3.41 10.59
CA ARG A 199 1.52 -3.20 11.98
C ARG A 199 2.82 -3.92 12.26
N VAL A 200 2.97 -5.16 11.79
CA VAL A 200 4.23 -5.92 11.90
C VAL A 200 5.36 -5.25 11.12
N GLN A 201 5.13 -4.82 9.88
CA GLN A 201 6.13 -4.08 9.09
C GLN A 201 6.62 -2.81 9.78
N ALA A 202 5.71 -2.07 10.43
CA ALA A 202 6.05 -0.85 11.15
C ALA A 202 6.85 -1.11 12.44
N ALA A 203 6.62 -2.26 13.09
CA ALA A 203 7.33 -2.66 14.29
C ALA A 203 8.69 -3.30 14.00
N ASP A 204 8.77 -4.15 12.97
CA ASP A 204 9.98 -4.81 12.50
C ASP A 204 9.84 -5.23 11.02
N ALA A 205 10.47 -4.47 10.13
CA ALA A 205 10.49 -4.78 8.70
C ALA A 205 11.36 -5.99 8.34
N GLY A 206 12.24 -6.43 9.26
CA GLY A 206 13.14 -7.57 9.09
C GLY A 206 12.60 -8.89 9.65
N HIS A 207 11.37 -8.89 10.18
CA HIS A 207 10.80 -10.07 10.83
C HIS A 207 10.72 -11.28 9.87
N SER A 208 11.16 -12.44 10.36
CA SER A 208 11.42 -13.63 9.53
C SER A 208 10.19 -14.17 8.79
N GLU A 209 9.00 -14.08 9.38
CA GLU A 209 7.75 -14.58 8.79
C GLU A 209 7.02 -13.56 7.90
N LEU A 210 7.47 -12.31 7.89
CA LEU A 210 6.82 -11.24 7.14
C LEU A 210 6.79 -11.47 5.61
N PRO A 211 7.86 -11.98 4.95
CA PRO A 211 7.84 -12.23 3.51
C PRO A 211 6.74 -13.20 3.07
N ASP A 212 6.48 -14.24 3.86
CA ASP A 212 5.44 -15.24 3.58
C ASP A 212 4.04 -14.62 3.73
N ALA A 213 3.83 -13.81 4.77
CA ALA A 213 2.57 -13.10 4.97
C ALA A 213 2.27 -12.10 3.84
N LEU A 214 3.29 -11.37 3.37
CA LEU A 214 3.18 -10.47 2.22
C LEU A 214 2.85 -11.23 0.92
N THR A 215 3.45 -12.40 0.73
CA THR A 215 3.15 -13.27 -0.41
C THR A 215 1.70 -13.75 -0.39
N ASP A 216 1.20 -14.13 0.79
CA ASP A 216 -0.19 -14.57 0.94
C ASP A 216 -1.18 -13.43 0.65
N LEU A 217 -0.91 -12.24 1.20
CA LEU A 217 -1.67 -11.01 0.95
C LEU A 217 -1.72 -10.67 -0.54
N ALA A 218 -0.57 -10.68 -1.23
CA ALA A 218 -0.48 -10.42 -2.66
C ALA A 218 -1.34 -11.42 -3.46
N ARG A 219 -1.25 -12.71 -3.14
CA ARG A 219 -2.05 -13.77 -3.80
C ARG A 219 -3.55 -13.55 -3.61
N ARG A 220 -4.00 -13.11 -2.42
CA ARG A 220 -5.43 -12.82 -2.17
C ARG A 220 -5.89 -11.55 -2.89
N ALA A 221 -5.07 -10.52 -2.93
CA ALA A 221 -5.34 -9.32 -3.73
C ALA A 221 -5.45 -9.66 -5.23
N ASP A 222 -4.58 -10.52 -5.76
CA ASP A 222 -4.66 -10.99 -7.16
C ASP A 222 -5.95 -11.77 -7.45
N ALA A 223 -6.36 -12.66 -6.54
CA ALA A 223 -7.61 -13.41 -6.68
C ALA A 223 -8.83 -12.45 -6.72
N GLY A 224 -8.88 -11.50 -5.79
CA GLY A 224 -9.92 -10.46 -5.74
C GLY A 224 -9.95 -9.59 -7.00
N ARG A 225 -8.77 -9.17 -7.51
CA ARG A 225 -8.66 -8.46 -8.79
C ARG A 225 -9.24 -9.29 -9.93
N GLY A 226 -8.90 -10.58 -10.00
CA GLY A 226 -9.40 -11.50 -11.01
C GLY A 226 -10.92 -11.71 -10.95
N GLU A 227 -11.53 -11.62 -9.78
CA GLU A 227 -12.99 -11.65 -9.58
C GLU A 227 -13.67 -10.37 -10.06
N ALA A 228 -13.17 -9.22 -9.62
CA ALA A 228 -13.68 -7.91 -10.04
C ALA A 228 -13.59 -7.74 -11.57
N GLU A 229 -12.47 -8.15 -12.15
CA GLU A 229 -12.23 -8.15 -13.59
C GLU A 229 -13.20 -9.08 -14.34
N ARG A 230 -13.50 -10.28 -13.80
CA ARG A 230 -14.53 -11.17 -14.35
C ARG A 230 -15.94 -10.55 -14.26
N ALA A 231 -16.25 -9.85 -13.17
CA ALA A 231 -17.51 -9.13 -13.04
C ALA A 231 -17.62 -8.01 -14.09
N LEU A 232 -16.55 -7.22 -14.29
CA LEU A 232 -16.48 -6.18 -15.31
C LEU A 232 -16.75 -6.75 -16.71
N ARG A 233 -16.06 -7.83 -17.10
CA ARG A 233 -16.29 -8.49 -18.41
C ARG A 233 -17.71 -9.01 -18.61
N ARG A 234 -18.40 -9.40 -17.52
CA ARG A 234 -19.81 -9.84 -17.56
C ARG A 234 -20.81 -8.68 -17.52
N GLY A 235 -20.35 -7.43 -17.52
CA GLY A 235 -21.21 -6.24 -17.42
C GLY A 235 -21.78 -6.00 -16.02
N ARG A 236 -21.28 -6.73 -15.02
CA ARG A 236 -21.67 -6.66 -13.60
C ARG A 236 -20.90 -5.53 -12.91
N LEU A 237 -21.18 -4.30 -13.36
CA LEU A 237 -20.40 -3.11 -13.01
C LEU A 237 -20.43 -2.74 -11.51
N PRO A 238 -21.57 -2.85 -10.80
CA PRO A 238 -21.59 -2.59 -9.35
C PRO A 238 -20.70 -3.56 -8.57
N GLU A 239 -20.73 -4.85 -8.92
CA GLU A 239 -19.92 -5.88 -8.26
C GLU A 239 -18.42 -5.69 -8.56
N ALA A 240 -18.08 -5.33 -9.80
CA ALA A 240 -16.70 -5.00 -10.17
C ALA A 240 -16.18 -3.78 -9.39
N ALA A 241 -16.97 -2.72 -9.29
CA ALA A 241 -16.60 -1.52 -8.52
C ALA A 241 -16.38 -1.84 -7.04
N ALA A 242 -17.27 -2.64 -6.44
CA ALA A 242 -17.16 -3.05 -5.05
C ALA A 242 -15.86 -3.83 -4.80
N GLY A 243 -15.56 -4.84 -5.63
CA GLY A 243 -14.35 -5.65 -5.49
C GLY A 243 -13.06 -4.85 -5.60
N TYR A 244 -12.96 -3.91 -6.56
CA TYR A 244 -11.77 -3.05 -6.63
C TYR A 244 -11.66 -2.07 -5.45
N ARG A 245 -12.77 -1.52 -4.94
CA ARG A 245 -12.74 -0.63 -3.77
C ARG A 245 -12.33 -1.35 -2.49
N GLU A 246 -12.77 -2.59 -2.31
CA GLU A 246 -12.36 -3.43 -1.19
C GLU A 246 -10.84 -3.61 -1.17
N ILE A 247 -10.25 -3.94 -2.33
CA ILE A 247 -8.80 -4.06 -2.49
C ILE A 247 -8.11 -2.74 -2.17
N LEU A 248 -8.61 -1.60 -2.66
CA LEU A 248 -8.01 -0.29 -2.39
C LEU A 248 -8.16 0.16 -0.93
N THR A 249 -9.16 -0.36 -0.21
CA THR A 249 -9.29 -0.10 1.22
C THR A 249 -8.18 -0.82 2.00
N ALA A 250 -7.86 -2.05 1.59
CA ALA A 250 -6.78 -2.83 2.19
C ALA A 250 -5.37 -2.39 1.71
N LEU A 251 -5.26 -2.04 0.43
CA LEU A 251 -4.03 -1.72 -0.31
C LEU A 251 -4.23 -0.41 -1.12
N PRO A 252 -4.10 0.77 -0.49
CA PRO A 252 -4.39 2.06 -1.14
C PRO A 252 -3.57 2.34 -2.40
N ASP A 253 -2.33 1.86 -2.43
CA ASP A 253 -1.37 2.09 -3.52
C ASP A 253 -1.45 1.03 -4.63
N ASP A 254 -2.49 0.18 -4.65
CA ASP A 254 -2.63 -0.88 -5.64
C ASP A 254 -2.97 -0.33 -7.03
N ALA A 255 -1.94 -0.09 -7.85
CA ALA A 255 -2.08 0.47 -9.18
C ALA A 255 -2.97 -0.38 -10.12
N ALA A 256 -3.03 -1.70 -9.93
CA ALA A 256 -3.87 -2.57 -10.74
C ALA A 256 -5.36 -2.39 -10.40
N ALA A 257 -5.71 -2.32 -9.12
CA ALA A 257 -7.07 -2.03 -8.68
C ALA A 257 -7.51 -0.60 -9.05
N GLN A 258 -6.64 0.41 -8.97
CA GLN A 258 -6.92 1.77 -9.44
C GLN A 258 -7.25 1.81 -10.94
N ARG A 259 -6.46 1.10 -11.77
CA ARG A 259 -6.74 0.94 -13.20
C ARG A 259 -8.05 0.20 -13.47
N GLY A 260 -8.31 -0.88 -12.72
CA GLY A 260 -9.56 -1.63 -12.81
C GLY A 260 -10.78 -0.76 -12.50
N LEU A 261 -10.70 0.04 -11.44
CA LEU A 261 -11.76 0.98 -11.06
C LEU A 261 -11.99 2.05 -12.14
N SER A 262 -10.92 2.54 -12.77
CA SER A 262 -11.01 3.44 -13.94
C SER A 262 -11.65 2.78 -15.16
N ALA A 263 -11.40 1.47 -15.37
CA ALA A 263 -12.05 0.69 -16.42
C ALA A 263 -13.56 0.51 -16.15
N VAL A 264 -13.97 0.32 -14.88
CA VAL A 264 -15.39 0.31 -14.50
C VAL A 264 -16.06 1.66 -14.79
N ALA A 265 -15.42 2.77 -14.45
CA ALA A 265 -15.92 4.12 -14.78
C ALA A 265 -16.07 4.31 -16.29
N THR A 266 -15.10 3.84 -17.08
CA THR A 266 -15.17 3.85 -18.55
C THR A 266 -16.35 3.04 -19.07
N ALA A 267 -16.64 1.87 -18.49
CA ALA A 267 -17.78 1.04 -18.88
C ALA A 267 -19.13 1.71 -18.57
N TYR A 268 -19.25 2.41 -17.43
CA TYR A 268 -20.42 3.23 -17.11
C TYR A 268 -20.57 4.43 -18.06
N ALA A 269 -19.47 5.10 -18.42
CA ALA A 269 -19.46 6.19 -19.38
C ALA A 269 -19.99 5.72 -20.76
N GLN A 270 -19.48 4.60 -21.27
CA GLN A 270 -19.97 4.00 -22.52
C GLN A 270 -21.45 3.58 -22.43
N ARG A 271 -21.90 3.09 -21.26
CA ARG A 271 -23.33 2.81 -21.03
C ARG A 271 -24.16 4.09 -21.11
N SER A 272 -23.69 5.20 -20.53
CA SER A 272 -24.34 6.51 -20.63
C SER A 272 -24.45 6.97 -22.09
N GLU A 273 -23.39 6.85 -22.87
CA GLU A 273 -23.40 7.27 -24.28
C GLU A 273 -24.40 6.49 -25.13
N ARG A 274 -24.44 5.15 -24.99
CA ARG A 274 -25.44 4.31 -25.67
C ARG A 274 -26.86 4.70 -25.30
N GLN A 275 -27.11 4.88 -24.01
CA GLN A 275 -28.41 5.30 -23.48
C GLN A 275 -28.83 6.69 -24.01
N ALA A 276 -27.88 7.63 -24.10
CA ALA A 276 -28.11 8.95 -24.66
C ALA A 276 -28.41 8.91 -26.17
N ALA A 277 -27.73 8.02 -26.92
CA ALA A 277 -27.98 7.79 -28.34
C ALA A 277 -29.40 7.22 -28.59
N ASP A 278 -29.88 6.38 -27.67
CA ASP A 278 -31.26 5.85 -27.67
C ASP A 278 -32.30 6.83 -27.11
N PHE A 279 -31.92 8.08 -26.81
CA PHE A 279 -32.76 9.11 -26.19
C PHE A 279 -33.31 8.78 -24.79
N ARG A 280 -32.70 7.81 -24.09
CA ARG A 280 -32.99 7.41 -22.70
C ARG A 280 -32.15 8.23 -21.72
N PHE A 281 -32.44 9.53 -21.65
CA PHE A 281 -31.58 10.50 -20.95
C PHE A 281 -31.49 10.35 -19.43
N ASP A 282 -32.53 9.82 -18.78
CA ASP A 282 -32.51 9.61 -17.32
C ASP A 282 -31.60 8.44 -16.95
N GLU A 283 -31.69 7.33 -17.69
CA GLU A 283 -30.77 6.18 -17.57
C GLU A 283 -29.33 6.57 -17.92
N ALA A 284 -29.14 7.38 -18.97
CA ALA A 284 -27.83 7.90 -19.35
C ALA A 284 -27.22 8.75 -18.23
N ALA A 285 -28.00 9.68 -17.67
CA ALA A 285 -27.57 10.52 -16.56
C ALA A 285 -27.26 9.70 -15.30
N ALA A 286 -28.04 8.65 -15.02
CA ALA A 286 -27.75 7.74 -13.91
C ALA A 286 -26.42 7.00 -14.10
N ALA A 287 -26.18 6.42 -15.27
CA ALA A 287 -24.92 5.76 -15.58
C ALA A 287 -23.72 6.73 -15.50
N LEU A 288 -23.87 7.97 -15.97
CA LEU A 288 -22.82 8.98 -15.88
C LEU A 288 -22.50 9.37 -14.42
N ARG A 289 -23.52 9.49 -13.55
CA ARG A 289 -23.30 9.75 -12.12
C ARG A 289 -22.49 8.64 -11.45
N GLU A 290 -22.75 7.38 -11.78
CA GLU A 290 -21.94 6.25 -11.28
C GLU A 290 -20.48 6.35 -11.76
N ALA A 291 -20.27 6.66 -13.04
CA ALA A 291 -18.93 6.86 -13.58
C ALA A 291 -18.17 7.99 -12.87
N ASP A 292 -18.85 9.11 -12.63
CA ASP A 292 -18.30 10.28 -11.92
C ASP A 292 -17.98 10.00 -10.45
N ALA A 293 -18.81 9.22 -9.76
CA ALA A 293 -18.56 8.82 -8.38
C ALA A 293 -17.36 7.85 -8.24
N ILE A 294 -16.99 7.18 -9.33
CA ILE A 294 -15.91 6.20 -9.35
C ILE A 294 -14.57 6.85 -9.72
N ALA A 295 -14.50 7.50 -10.88
CA ALA A 295 -13.27 8.09 -11.39
C ALA A 295 -13.58 9.30 -12.29
N PRO A 296 -13.83 10.48 -11.71
CA PRO A 296 -14.29 11.67 -12.46
C PRO A 296 -13.21 12.22 -13.41
N ALA A 297 -11.94 11.91 -13.15
CA ALA A 297 -10.80 12.34 -13.96
C ALA A 297 -10.55 11.45 -15.20
N THR A 298 -11.29 10.34 -15.36
CA THR A 298 -11.13 9.46 -16.53
C THR A 298 -11.61 10.18 -17.80
N PRO A 299 -10.81 10.21 -18.89
CA PRO A 299 -11.18 10.90 -20.14
C PRO A 299 -12.55 10.49 -20.69
N ALA A 300 -12.85 9.19 -20.70
CA ALA A 300 -14.14 8.66 -21.17
C ALA A 300 -15.35 9.24 -20.41
N VAL A 301 -15.20 9.57 -19.12
CA VAL A 301 -16.27 10.17 -18.31
C VAL A 301 -16.54 11.60 -18.75
N SER A 302 -15.49 12.36 -19.03
CA SER A 302 -15.59 13.72 -19.56
C SER A 302 -16.23 13.74 -20.96
N GLU A 303 -15.87 12.78 -21.82
CA GLU A 303 -16.43 12.60 -23.16
C GLU A 303 -17.92 12.25 -23.10
N ALA A 304 -18.30 11.30 -22.25
CA ALA A 304 -19.69 10.90 -22.05
C ALA A 304 -20.56 12.06 -21.52
N ARG A 305 -20.01 12.93 -20.67
CA ARG A 305 -20.70 14.15 -20.21
C ARG A 305 -20.99 15.09 -21.37
N GLN A 306 -19.99 15.36 -22.21
CA GLN A 306 -20.16 16.20 -23.39
C GLN A 306 -21.13 15.57 -24.40
N HIS A 307 -21.08 14.24 -24.58
CA HIS A 307 -21.98 13.52 -25.46
C HIS A 307 -23.43 13.62 -24.98
N LEU A 308 -23.69 13.41 -23.69
CA LEU A 308 -25.03 13.52 -23.10
C LEU A 308 -25.62 14.91 -23.29
N GLU A 309 -24.85 15.97 -23.04
CA GLU A 309 -25.31 17.34 -23.23
C GLU A 309 -25.58 17.66 -24.71
N ARG A 310 -24.70 17.25 -25.63
CA ARG A 310 -24.93 17.40 -27.07
C ARG A 310 -26.20 16.66 -27.52
N ALA A 311 -26.43 15.44 -27.03
CA ALA A 311 -27.62 14.66 -27.34
C ALA A 311 -28.91 15.32 -26.83
N ARG A 312 -28.89 15.89 -25.61
CA ARG A 312 -30.01 16.68 -25.06
C ARG A 312 -30.29 17.94 -25.89
N GLN A 313 -29.25 18.70 -26.24
CA GLN A 313 -29.38 19.89 -27.07
C GLN A 313 -29.91 19.56 -28.47
N SER A 314 -29.45 18.45 -29.06
CA SER A 314 -29.96 17.95 -30.33
C SER A 314 -31.46 17.66 -30.24
N ARG A 315 -31.93 16.96 -29.19
CA ARG A 315 -33.37 16.71 -28.98
C ARG A 315 -34.18 18.00 -28.79
N LYS A 316 -33.64 19.00 -28.09
CA LYS A 316 -34.28 20.31 -27.96
C LYS A 316 -34.43 21.00 -29.33
N ARG A 317 -33.36 21.06 -30.13
CA ARG A 317 -33.37 21.67 -31.49
C ARG A 317 -34.28 20.93 -32.47
N LEU A 318 -34.42 19.61 -32.31
CA LEU A 318 -35.30 18.75 -33.11
C LEU A 318 -36.77 18.85 -32.67
N GLY A 319 -37.09 19.66 -31.65
CA GLY A 319 -38.46 20.06 -31.37
C GLY A 319 -39.15 19.30 -30.24
N GLY A 320 -38.39 18.77 -29.28
CA GLY A 320 -38.96 18.13 -28.08
C GLY A 320 -39.94 19.00 -27.28
N GLU A 321 -39.88 20.33 -27.45
CA GLU A 321 -40.76 21.32 -26.79
C GLU A 321 -41.84 21.91 -27.72
N LEU A 322 -41.92 21.50 -29.00
CA LEU A 322 -42.89 22.06 -29.94
C LEU A 322 -44.32 21.53 -29.66
N PRO A 323 -45.36 22.39 -29.79
CA PRO A 323 -46.75 21.95 -29.82
C PRO A 323 -46.97 20.85 -30.86
N LEU A 324 -47.88 19.91 -30.58
CA LEU A 324 -48.11 18.72 -31.41
C LEU A 324 -48.37 19.06 -32.89
N ALA A 325 -49.14 20.12 -33.16
CA ALA A 325 -49.41 20.60 -34.52
C ALA A 325 -48.15 21.07 -35.26
N GLN A 326 -47.25 21.80 -34.58
CA GLN A 326 -46.00 22.27 -35.17
C GLN A 326 -45.01 21.12 -35.41
N ARG A 327 -45.00 20.10 -34.52
CA ARG A 327 -44.24 18.86 -34.76
C ARG A 327 -44.74 18.12 -35.98
N GLN A 328 -46.06 17.99 -36.15
CA GLN A 328 -46.67 17.33 -37.31
C GLN A 328 -46.36 18.08 -38.62
N GLN A 329 -46.44 19.41 -38.62
CA GLN A 329 -46.09 20.21 -39.80
C GLN A 329 -44.61 20.10 -40.16
N ARG A 330 -43.71 20.17 -39.15
CA ARG A 330 -42.27 19.99 -39.36
C ARG A 330 -41.92 18.58 -39.85
N LEU A 331 -42.57 17.56 -39.30
CA LEU A 331 -42.43 16.18 -39.72
C LEU A 331 -42.81 16.01 -41.19
N HIS A 332 -43.98 16.55 -41.58
CA HIS A 332 -44.44 16.46 -42.96
C HIS A 332 -43.44 17.10 -43.93
N ARG A 333 -43.00 18.34 -43.63
CA ARG A 333 -42.00 19.05 -44.44
C ARG A 333 -40.69 18.26 -44.58
N LEU A 334 -40.19 17.67 -43.49
CA LEU A 334 -38.95 16.88 -43.54
C LEU A 334 -39.08 15.62 -44.40
N LEU A 335 -40.24 14.96 -44.38
CA LEU A 335 -40.50 13.79 -45.22
C LEU A 335 -40.60 14.17 -46.70
N ASP A 336 -41.20 15.33 -47.01
CA ASP A 336 -41.28 15.84 -48.38
C ASP A 336 -39.90 16.27 -48.91
N GLU A 337 -39.11 16.97 -48.10
CA GLU A 337 -37.72 17.33 -48.41
C GLU A 337 -36.84 16.08 -48.62
N ALA A 338 -37.00 15.05 -47.78
CA ALA A 338 -36.30 13.78 -47.92
C ALA A 338 -36.66 13.08 -49.24
N ALA A 339 -37.94 13.06 -49.60
CA ALA A 339 -38.41 12.48 -50.86
C ALA A 339 -37.86 13.25 -52.08
N ALA A 340 -37.81 14.58 -52.01
CA ALA A 340 -37.27 15.41 -53.07
C ALA A 340 -35.75 15.21 -53.26
N ALA A 341 -34.98 15.11 -52.17
CA ALA A 341 -33.56 14.80 -52.23
C ALA A 341 -33.31 13.37 -52.76
N GLU A 342 -34.10 12.39 -52.33
CA GLU A 342 -34.02 11.02 -52.83
C GLU A 342 -34.25 10.96 -54.34
N ALA A 343 -35.25 11.69 -54.87
CA ALA A 343 -35.54 11.77 -56.29
C ALA A 343 -34.40 12.39 -57.13
N ARG A 344 -33.57 13.26 -56.53
CA ARG A 344 -32.36 13.80 -57.15
C ARG A 344 -31.13 12.89 -57.01
N GLY A 345 -31.26 11.74 -56.34
CA GLY A 345 -30.14 10.85 -56.04
C GLY A 345 -29.22 11.35 -54.91
N GLU A 346 -29.66 12.37 -54.17
CA GLU A 346 -28.91 13.02 -53.09
C GLU A 346 -29.06 12.23 -51.77
N LEU A 347 -28.56 10.99 -51.76
CA LEU A 347 -28.72 10.10 -50.61
C LEU A 347 -27.99 10.63 -49.36
N LEU A 348 -26.70 10.94 -49.49
CA LEU A 348 -25.80 11.38 -48.40
C LEU A 348 -25.16 12.76 -48.64
N ALA A 349 -25.31 13.30 -49.85
CA ALA A 349 -24.73 14.56 -50.25
C ALA A 349 -25.82 15.48 -50.84
N PRO A 350 -25.80 16.80 -50.56
CA PRO A 350 -24.86 17.48 -49.67
C PRO A 350 -25.14 17.19 -48.18
N PRO A 351 -24.10 17.20 -47.32
CA PRO A 351 -24.27 16.95 -45.89
C PRO A 351 -25.20 17.99 -45.25
N GLY A 352 -26.13 17.54 -44.42
CA GLY A 352 -27.12 18.38 -43.74
C GLY A 352 -28.43 18.58 -44.51
N ASP A 353 -28.41 18.42 -45.83
CA ASP A 353 -29.59 18.54 -46.70
C ASP A 353 -29.91 17.27 -47.50
N SER A 354 -29.15 16.19 -47.29
CA SER A 354 -29.37 14.91 -47.97
C SER A 354 -30.68 14.22 -47.57
N ALA A 355 -31.15 13.31 -48.42
CA ALA A 355 -32.34 12.50 -48.15
C ALA A 355 -32.25 11.76 -46.81
N TYR A 356 -31.07 11.22 -46.51
CA TYR A 356 -30.81 10.52 -45.25
C TYR A 356 -30.80 11.47 -44.03
N ASP A 357 -30.24 12.67 -44.16
CA ASP A 357 -30.23 13.66 -43.06
C ASP A 357 -31.63 14.16 -42.71
N LYS A 358 -32.45 14.45 -43.73
CA LYS A 358 -33.87 14.84 -43.55
C LYS A 358 -34.68 13.72 -42.90
N LEU A 359 -34.48 12.48 -43.32
CA LEU A 359 -35.12 11.32 -42.72
C LEU A 359 -34.68 11.11 -41.27
N ARG A 360 -33.40 11.25 -40.95
CA ARG A 360 -32.90 11.16 -39.57
C ARG A 360 -33.54 12.23 -38.67
N ALA A 361 -33.69 13.45 -39.20
CA ALA A 361 -34.39 14.52 -38.50
C ALA A 361 -35.88 14.19 -38.28
N ALA A 362 -36.54 13.55 -39.25
CA ALA A 362 -37.92 13.08 -39.12
C ALA A 362 -38.05 11.95 -38.07
N GLN A 363 -37.13 10.98 -38.06
CA GLN A 363 -37.05 9.90 -37.06
C GLN A 363 -36.85 10.44 -35.64
N ALA A 364 -36.10 11.52 -35.47
CA ALA A 364 -35.94 12.14 -34.16
C ALA A 364 -37.23 12.84 -33.64
N ILE A 365 -38.13 13.25 -34.54
CA ILE A 365 -39.41 13.86 -34.17
C ILE A 365 -40.45 12.78 -33.84
N ALA A 366 -40.57 11.75 -34.68
CA ALA A 366 -41.59 10.71 -34.55
C ALA A 366 -41.08 9.35 -35.05
N PRO A 367 -40.25 8.63 -34.27
CA PRO A 367 -39.57 7.41 -34.73
C PRO A 367 -40.55 6.26 -35.02
N GLN A 368 -41.71 6.24 -34.34
CA GLN A 368 -42.74 5.21 -34.51
C GLN A 368 -43.79 5.58 -35.56
N ASP A 369 -43.75 6.78 -36.12
CA ASP A 369 -44.73 7.22 -37.10
C ASP A 369 -44.67 6.32 -38.36
N PRO A 370 -45.82 5.79 -38.82
CA PRO A 370 -45.85 4.89 -39.96
C PRO A 370 -45.28 5.53 -41.25
N LYS A 371 -45.41 6.84 -41.44
CA LYS A 371 -44.87 7.56 -42.60
C LYS A 371 -43.35 7.63 -42.56
N VAL A 372 -42.78 7.82 -41.37
CA VAL A 372 -41.32 7.81 -41.17
C VAL A 372 -40.75 6.42 -41.44
N ARG A 373 -41.41 5.37 -40.93
CA ARG A 373 -41.02 3.98 -41.21
C ARG A 373 -41.11 3.64 -42.69
N ALA A 374 -42.18 4.08 -43.37
CA ALA A 374 -42.33 3.90 -44.81
C ALA A 374 -41.23 4.63 -45.60
N ALA A 375 -40.89 5.86 -45.22
CA ALA A 375 -39.80 6.62 -45.85
C ALA A 375 -38.43 5.94 -45.63
N ALA A 376 -38.17 5.40 -44.45
CA ALA A 376 -36.94 4.64 -44.18
C ALA A 376 -36.85 3.35 -45.01
N ALA A 377 -37.95 2.60 -45.11
CA ALA A 377 -38.03 1.41 -45.96
C ALA A 377 -37.80 1.73 -47.44
N ARG A 378 -38.31 2.88 -47.92
CA ARG A 378 -38.13 3.34 -49.31
C ARG A 378 -36.68 3.74 -49.61
N LEU A 379 -36.00 4.38 -48.66
CA LEU A 379 -34.62 4.84 -48.82
C LEU A 379 -33.58 3.71 -48.72
N LEU A 380 -33.91 2.61 -48.03
CA LEU A 380 -32.98 1.51 -47.77
C LEU A 380 -32.34 0.89 -49.04
N PRO A 381 -33.08 0.58 -50.12
CA PRO A 381 -32.49 0.12 -51.38
C PRO A 381 -31.43 1.07 -51.94
N ALA A 382 -31.61 2.38 -51.82
CA ALA A 382 -30.63 3.37 -52.26
C ALA A 382 -29.36 3.33 -51.39
N ALA A 383 -29.50 3.20 -50.07
CA ALA A 383 -28.38 3.04 -49.15
C ALA A 383 -27.59 1.74 -49.39
N ARG A 384 -28.29 0.64 -49.74
CA ARG A 384 -27.64 -0.62 -50.16
C ARG A 384 -26.83 -0.42 -51.44
N ARG A 385 -27.40 0.22 -52.48
CA ARG A 385 -26.67 0.51 -53.73
C ARG A 385 -25.46 1.40 -53.51
N CYS A 386 -25.60 2.48 -52.74
CA CYS A 386 -24.50 3.37 -52.32
C CYS A 386 -23.32 2.56 -51.77
N PHE A 387 -23.58 1.69 -50.79
CA PHE A 387 -22.54 0.86 -50.20
C PHE A 387 -21.84 -0.03 -51.24
N GLU A 388 -22.61 -0.73 -52.07
CA GLU A 388 -22.06 -1.63 -53.08
C GLU A 388 -21.23 -0.89 -54.13
N ASP A 389 -21.69 0.28 -54.59
CA ASP A 389 -21.01 1.06 -55.62
C ASP A 389 -19.73 1.71 -55.08
N GLU A 390 -19.75 2.24 -53.85
CA GLU A 390 -18.57 2.81 -53.20
C GLU A 390 -17.54 1.74 -52.84
N LEU A 391 -17.99 0.55 -52.41
CA LEU A 391 -17.12 -0.59 -52.13
C LEU A 391 -16.44 -1.09 -53.41
N ARG A 392 -17.19 -1.26 -54.51
CA ARG A 392 -16.64 -1.62 -55.83
C ARG A 392 -15.66 -0.56 -56.35
N GLY A 393 -15.95 0.72 -56.10
CA GLY A 393 -15.11 1.86 -56.48
C GLY A 393 -13.89 2.08 -55.58
N ASN A 394 -13.64 1.22 -54.59
CA ASN A 394 -12.58 1.35 -53.59
C ASN A 394 -12.61 2.67 -52.78
N ARG A 395 -13.77 3.31 -52.68
CA ARG A 395 -13.99 4.54 -51.91
C ARG A 395 -14.41 4.17 -50.48
N LEU A 396 -13.48 3.60 -49.73
CA LEU A 396 -13.80 2.87 -48.49
C LEU A 396 -14.39 3.74 -47.38
N SER A 397 -13.97 5.02 -47.28
CA SER A 397 -14.57 5.96 -46.33
C SER A 397 -16.05 6.23 -46.65
N ARG A 398 -16.37 6.48 -47.93
CA ARG A 398 -17.75 6.68 -48.40
C ARG A 398 -18.58 5.41 -48.26
N ALA A 399 -17.99 4.23 -48.52
CA ALA A 399 -18.64 2.96 -48.26
C ALA A 399 -19.00 2.80 -46.78
N GLY A 400 -18.13 3.25 -45.87
CA GLY A 400 -18.41 3.34 -44.44
C GLY A 400 -19.63 4.22 -44.13
N GLU A 401 -19.72 5.42 -44.71
CA GLU A 401 -20.87 6.32 -44.55
C GLU A 401 -22.17 5.70 -45.07
N CYS A 402 -22.15 5.06 -46.25
CA CYS A 402 -23.31 4.32 -46.76
C CYS A 402 -23.70 3.16 -45.82
N LEU A 403 -22.72 2.47 -45.23
CA LEU A 403 -22.96 1.37 -44.30
C LEU A 403 -23.60 1.84 -42.99
N ASP A 404 -23.19 3.00 -42.49
CA ASP A 404 -23.83 3.64 -41.33
C ASP A 404 -25.27 4.05 -41.63
N ALA A 405 -25.53 4.58 -42.81
CA ALA A 405 -26.89 4.87 -43.26
C ALA A 405 -27.74 3.60 -43.34
N ARG A 406 -27.21 2.52 -43.91
CA ARG A 406 -27.89 1.21 -43.93
C ARG A 406 -28.22 0.72 -42.53
N ARG A 407 -27.26 0.74 -41.60
CA ARG A 407 -27.45 0.34 -40.20
C ARG A 407 -28.63 1.06 -39.56
N ALA A 408 -28.74 2.36 -39.77
CA ALA A 408 -29.82 3.16 -39.20
C ALA A 408 -31.20 2.86 -39.83
N LEU A 409 -31.24 2.39 -41.08
CA LEU A 409 -32.48 2.12 -41.82
C LEU A 409 -32.98 0.68 -41.66
N GLU A 410 -32.08 -0.32 -41.64
CA GLU A 410 -32.44 -1.75 -41.58
C GLU A 410 -32.20 -2.40 -40.21
N GLY A 411 -31.52 -1.72 -39.30
CA GLY A 411 -31.12 -2.27 -38.01
C GLY A 411 -30.00 -3.31 -38.12
N GLU A 412 -29.69 -3.97 -37.00
CA GLU A 412 -28.73 -5.07 -36.97
C GLU A 412 -29.32 -6.35 -37.57
N GLY A 413 -28.51 -7.09 -38.34
CA GLY A 413 -28.93 -8.35 -38.96
C GLY A 413 -27.85 -8.98 -39.81
N ALA A 414 -28.11 -10.19 -40.32
CA ALA A 414 -27.13 -10.98 -41.07
C ALA A 414 -26.58 -10.23 -42.30
N ALA A 415 -27.44 -9.51 -43.04
CA ALA A 415 -27.05 -8.76 -44.23
C ALA A 415 -26.15 -7.55 -43.92
N LEU A 416 -26.39 -6.86 -42.81
CA LEU A 416 -25.52 -5.76 -42.36
C LEU A 416 -24.19 -6.30 -41.82
N GLY A 417 -24.24 -7.40 -41.06
CA GLY A 417 -23.05 -8.11 -40.60
C GLY A 417 -22.16 -8.53 -41.77
N ASP A 418 -22.74 -9.05 -42.86
CA ASP A 418 -22.00 -9.40 -44.07
C ASP A 418 -21.34 -8.19 -44.74
N ALA A 419 -22.08 -7.08 -44.87
CA ALA A 419 -21.54 -5.85 -45.42
C ALA A 419 -20.35 -5.30 -44.58
N ARG A 420 -20.43 -5.36 -43.24
CA ARG A 420 -19.30 -4.99 -42.35
C ARG A 420 -18.07 -5.85 -42.59
N ARG A 421 -18.24 -7.18 -42.66
CA ARG A 421 -17.14 -8.11 -42.93
C ARG A 421 -16.47 -7.79 -44.26
N ARG A 422 -17.25 -7.60 -45.32
CA ARG A 422 -16.75 -7.27 -46.66
C ARG A 422 -15.98 -5.95 -46.67
N LEU A 423 -16.47 -4.93 -45.98
CA LEU A 423 -15.76 -3.65 -45.86
C LEU A 423 -14.48 -3.78 -45.04
N ALA A 424 -14.50 -4.54 -43.93
CA ALA A 424 -13.31 -4.81 -43.11
C ALA A 424 -12.23 -5.54 -43.91
N GLN A 425 -12.60 -6.60 -44.63
CA GLN A 425 -11.70 -7.33 -45.53
C GLN A 425 -11.11 -6.42 -46.61
N ARG A 426 -11.91 -5.49 -47.15
CA ARG A 426 -11.41 -4.53 -48.14
C ARG A 426 -10.42 -3.53 -47.54
N TRP A 427 -10.66 -3.05 -46.32
CA TRP A 427 -9.70 -2.23 -45.58
C TRP A 427 -8.39 -2.96 -45.31
N ILE A 428 -8.44 -4.25 -44.95
CA ILE A 428 -7.23 -5.08 -44.78
C ILE A 428 -6.46 -5.15 -46.10
N ALA A 429 -7.12 -5.48 -47.21
CA ALA A 429 -6.45 -5.59 -48.51
C ALA A 429 -5.79 -4.28 -48.96
N VAL A 430 -6.49 -3.14 -48.84
CA VAL A 430 -5.91 -1.83 -49.16
C VAL A 430 -4.81 -1.45 -48.16
N GLY A 431 -4.98 -1.79 -46.89
CA GLY A 431 -3.97 -1.57 -45.86
C GLY A 431 -2.67 -2.34 -46.12
N ASP A 432 -2.76 -3.59 -46.57
CA ASP A 432 -1.62 -4.42 -46.97
C ASP A 432 -0.88 -3.82 -48.18
N GLU A 433 -1.61 -3.34 -49.20
CA GLU A 433 -1.02 -2.65 -50.35
C GLU A 433 -0.26 -1.38 -49.92
N ARG A 434 -0.86 -0.57 -49.05
CA ARG A 434 -0.27 0.66 -48.50
C ARG A 434 0.96 0.36 -47.65
N LEU A 435 0.92 -0.72 -46.87
CA LEU A 435 2.06 -1.18 -46.09
C LEU A 435 3.23 -1.59 -47.00
N GLY A 436 2.95 -2.31 -48.10
CA GLY A 436 3.95 -2.67 -49.11
C GLY A 436 4.56 -1.46 -49.82
N ALA A 437 3.81 -0.37 -49.95
CA ALA A 437 4.30 0.92 -50.46
C ALA A 437 5.07 1.76 -49.41
N GLY A 438 5.28 1.25 -48.19
CA GLY A 438 5.95 1.98 -47.11
C GLY A 438 5.08 3.02 -46.40
N GLU A 439 3.78 3.09 -46.70
CA GLU A 439 2.84 4.05 -46.13
C GLU A 439 2.29 3.58 -44.76
N LEU A 440 3.17 3.42 -43.77
CA LEU A 440 2.85 2.84 -42.46
C LEU A 440 1.66 3.53 -41.76
N ARG A 441 1.55 4.86 -41.84
CA ARG A 441 0.42 5.61 -41.25
C ARG A 441 -0.92 5.26 -41.90
N ALA A 442 -0.93 5.06 -43.22
CA ALA A 442 -2.13 4.66 -43.95
C ALA A 442 -2.52 3.22 -43.61
N ALA A 443 -1.54 2.32 -43.51
CA ALA A 443 -1.75 0.93 -43.09
C ALA A 443 -2.31 0.83 -41.65
N GLN A 444 -1.78 1.62 -40.71
CA GLN A 444 -2.30 1.69 -39.35
C GLN A 444 -3.74 2.20 -39.31
N SER A 445 -4.05 3.25 -40.09
CA SER A 445 -5.42 3.79 -40.18
C SER A 445 -6.40 2.76 -40.75
N ALA A 446 -5.99 1.99 -41.75
CA ALA A 446 -6.77 0.91 -42.34
C ALA A 446 -6.99 -0.25 -41.35
N LEU A 447 -5.96 -0.61 -40.57
CA LEU A 447 -6.05 -1.62 -39.53
C LEU A 447 -7.06 -1.24 -38.44
N ASP A 448 -7.04 0.00 -37.98
CA ASP A 448 -7.96 0.49 -36.97
C ASP A 448 -9.40 0.58 -37.51
N ALA A 449 -9.57 0.92 -38.79
CA ALA A 449 -10.87 0.89 -39.46
C ALA A 449 -11.42 -0.54 -39.56
N ALA A 450 -10.60 -1.52 -39.98
CA ALA A 450 -11.01 -2.91 -40.08
C ALA A 450 -11.40 -3.51 -38.72
N ARG A 451 -10.61 -3.23 -37.66
CA ARG A 451 -10.93 -3.66 -36.27
C ARG A 451 -12.26 -3.12 -35.77
N ARG A 452 -12.57 -1.85 -36.06
CA ARG A 452 -13.85 -1.25 -35.65
C ARG A 452 -15.05 -1.87 -36.37
N LEU A 453 -14.87 -2.30 -37.62
CA LEU A 453 -15.93 -2.87 -38.43
C LEU A 453 -16.22 -4.33 -38.08
N ASP A 454 -15.17 -5.13 -37.95
CA ASP A 454 -15.27 -6.54 -37.58
C ASP A 454 -13.97 -7.02 -36.90
N PRO A 455 -13.96 -7.15 -35.56
CA PRO A 455 -12.81 -7.68 -34.83
C PRO A 455 -12.44 -9.13 -35.20
N GLY A 456 -13.39 -9.90 -35.75
CA GLY A 456 -13.20 -11.28 -36.18
C GLY A 456 -12.89 -11.42 -37.68
N ALA A 457 -12.60 -10.33 -38.38
CA ALA A 457 -12.39 -10.37 -39.82
C ALA A 457 -11.21 -11.28 -40.19
N ALA A 458 -11.45 -12.17 -41.15
CA ALA A 458 -10.40 -13.04 -41.69
C ALA A 458 -9.20 -12.21 -42.18
N GLY A 459 -7.99 -12.59 -41.73
CA GLY A 459 -6.73 -11.92 -42.08
C GLY A 459 -6.39 -10.69 -41.23
N LEU A 460 -7.26 -10.24 -40.32
CA LEU A 460 -7.03 -9.04 -39.50
C LEU A 460 -5.86 -9.19 -38.53
N GLU A 461 -5.73 -10.35 -37.88
CA GLU A 461 -4.64 -10.61 -36.94
C GLU A 461 -3.28 -10.62 -37.64
N ASP A 462 -3.19 -11.24 -38.81
CA ASP A 462 -1.94 -11.32 -39.55
C ASP A 462 -1.55 -9.96 -40.13
N PHE A 463 -2.53 -9.19 -40.62
CA PHE A 463 -2.30 -7.79 -41.00
C PHE A 463 -1.81 -6.96 -39.81
N ALA A 464 -2.42 -7.11 -38.63
CA ALA A 464 -1.99 -6.43 -37.42
C ALA A 464 -0.53 -6.73 -37.03
N LYS A 465 -0.10 -8.00 -37.16
CA LYS A 465 1.29 -8.42 -36.91
C LYS A 465 2.23 -7.74 -37.90
N ARG A 466 1.89 -7.71 -39.20
CA ARG A 466 2.70 -7.05 -40.24
C ARG A 466 2.86 -5.55 -40.00
N VAL A 467 1.76 -4.85 -39.69
CA VAL A 467 1.81 -3.41 -39.38
C VAL A 467 2.69 -3.14 -38.16
N ARG A 468 2.62 -3.98 -37.12
CA ARG A 468 3.47 -3.84 -35.93
C ARG A 468 4.95 -4.08 -36.24
N ALA A 469 5.26 -5.09 -37.05
CA ALA A 469 6.64 -5.41 -37.44
C ALA A 469 7.28 -4.30 -38.29
N ALA A 470 6.46 -3.56 -39.05
CA ALA A 470 6.91 -2.42 -39.85
C ALA A 470 7.03 -1.11 -39.04
N ALA A 471 6.59 -1.08 -37.78
CA ALA A 471 6.67 0.11 -36.95
C ALA A 471 8.09 0.28 -36.36
N PRO A 472 8.68 1.50 -36.44
CA PRO A 472 10.01 1.73 -35.91
C PRO A 472 10.03 1.53 -34.38
N GLY A 473 10.85 0.60 -33.90
CA GLY A 473 11.00 0.27 -32.48
C GLY A 473 10.53 -1.12 -32.05
N ALA A 474 10.13 -2.00 -32.98
CA ALA A 474 9.84 -3.41 -32.69
C ALA A 474 11.10 -4.29 -32.80
N ASN A 475 12.05 -4.11 -31.89
CA ASN A 475 13.05 -5.11 -31.51
C ASN A 475 13.16 -5.15 -30.00
#